data_AF-A0A8I0FU81-F1
#
_entry.id   AF-A0A8I0FU81-F1
#
_cell.length_a   1.000
_cell.length_b   1.000
_cell.length_c   1.000
_cell.angle_alpha   90.00
_cell.angle_beta   90.00
_cell.angle_gamma   90.00
#
_symmetry.space_group_name_H-M   'P 1'
#
loop_
_entity.id
_entity.type
_entity.pdbx_description
1 polymer ?
#
loop_
_entity_poly.entity_id
_entity_poly.type
_entity_poly.pdbx_seq_one_letter_code
_entity_poly.pdbx_strand_id
1 'polypeptide(L)'
;METRTRTSAPAVTAARRLAAASWVGAALGLLVGGIGGRLFMALLASLNPEDHGTITDDGFPMGEFTTSGTFQLLMTGAALGVLGAGIYLALGWLALGPPWFRRLSVAVGGTVMVGAALVHDEGVDFTRLEPTWAAIALTLAVPLVFCLLMPPAVDRAVRDGSPWQRGGWTWLALVPWVFPLFPVTIVLVAGWLLWRRVGRRMPEVAAWLLRSLLVALFATGAFVLGSEIVGVYDAIGEGSLL
;
A
#
# COMPACT_ATOMS: atom_id res chain seq x y z
N MET A 1 37.40 -30.00 -11.00
CA MET A 1 36.18 -30.12 -10.18
C MET A 1 35.32 -28.90 -10.49
N GLU A 2 34.62 -28.92 -11.64
CA GLU A 2 33.79 -27.81 -12.09
C GLU A 2 32.50 -27.75 -11.27
N THR A 3 32.37 -26.72 -10.45
CA THR A 3 31.12 -26.34 -9.81
C THR A 3 30.09 -25.97 -10.89
N ARG A 4 29.26 -26.94 -11.29
CA ARG A 4 28.03 -26.68 -12.06
C ARG A 4 27.20 -25.65 -11.31
N THR A 5 27.27 -24.39 -11.75
CA THR A 5 26.32 -23.35 -11.37
C THR A 5 24.95 -23.80 -11.86
N ARG A 6 24.15 -24.42 -10.98
CA ARG A 6 22.73 -24.67 -11.22
C ARG A 6 22.07 -23.31 -11.44
N THR A 7 21.92 -22.92 -12.70
CA THR A 7 21.01 -21.84 -13.10
C THR A 7 19.61 -22.28 -12.69
N SER A 8 19.16 -21.84 -11.53
CA SER A 8 17.78 -22.03 -11.10
C SER A 8 16.85 -21.46 -12.16
N ALA A 9 15.76 -22.17 -12.46
CA ALA A 9 14.78 -21.71 -13.43
C ALA A 9 14.31 -20.27 -13.08
N PRO A 10 14.17 -19.37 -14.06
CA PRO A 10 13.87 -17.95 -13.81
C PRO A 10 12.59 -17.73 -13.00
N ALA A 11 11.63 -18.66 -13.09
CA ALA A 11 10.40 -18.65 -12.29
C ALA A 11 10.67 -18.81 -10.78
N VAL A 12 11.61 -19.67 -10.39
CA VAL A 12 11.94 -19.92 -8.97
C VAL A 12 12.59 -18.66 -8.37
N THR A 13 13.47 -18.00 -9.11
CA THR A 13 14.08 -16.73 -8.67
C THR A 13 13.03 -15.63 -8.51
N ALA A 14 12.09 -15.51 -9.45
CA ALA A 14 10.99 -14.55 -9.35
C ALA A 14 10.09 -14.83 -8.15
N ALA A 15 9.71 -16.10 -7.92
CA ALA A 15 8.89 -16.50 -6.78
C ALA A 15 9.59 -16.22 -5.43
N ARG A 16 10.90 -16.46 -5.33
CA ARG A 16 11.69 -16.14 -4.13
C ARG A 16 11.77 -14.64 -3.87
N ARG A 17 11.91 -13.82 -4.92
CA ARG A 17 11.90 -12.35 -4.78
C ARG A 17 10.53 -11.86 -4.35
N LEU A 18 9.45 -12.37 -4.94
CA LEU A 18 8.09 -12.05 -4.53
C LEU A 18 7.85 -12.43 -3.07
N ALA A 19 8.24 -13.63 -2.67
CA ALA A 19 8.13 -14.08 -1.28
C ALA A 19 8.93 -13.21 -0.29
N ALA A 20 10.17 -12.84 -0.63
CA ALA A 20 10.97 -11.94 0.21
C ALA A 20 10.30 -10.56 0.36
N ALA A 21 9.73 -10.03 -0.73
CA ALA A 21 8.96 -8.79 -0.69
C ALA A 21 7.65 -8.94 0.08
N SER A 22 6.94 -10.07 -0.02
CA SER A 22 5.75 -10.35 0.79
C SER A 22 6.07 -10.32 2.28
N TRP A 23 7.18 -10.90 2.73
CA TRP A 23 7.56 -10.85 4.14
C TRP A 23 7.80 -9.42 4.62
N VAL A 24 8.54 -8.63 3.85
CA VAL A 24 8.78 -7.21 4.16
C VAL A 24 7.48 -6.43 4.15
N GLY A 25 6.64 -6.64 3.13
CA GLY A 25 5.35 -6.00 2.97
C GLY A 25 4.42 -6.33 4.12
N ALA A 26 4.28 -7.61 4.49
CA ALA A 26 3.49 -8.06 5.62
C ALA A 26 3.97 -7.44 6.94
N ALA A 27 5.29 -7.44 7.18
CA ALA A 27 5.86 -6.87 8.39
C ALA A 27 5.62 -5.35 8.48
N LEU A 28 5.90 -4.61 7.41
CA LEU A 28 5.66 -3.16 7.37
C LEU A 28 4.18 -2.81 7.41
N GLY A 29 3.31 -3.61 6.76
CA GLY A 29 1.88 -3.42 6.79
C GLY A 29 1.28 -3.67 8.18
N LEU A 30 1.77 -4.68 8.89
CA LEU A 30 1.41 -4.94 10.29
C LEU A 30 1.87 -3.80 11.20
N LEU A 31 3.11 -3.32 11.02
CA LEU A 31 3.64 -2.23 11.85
C LEU A 31 3.00 -0.87 11.55
N VAL A 32 2.92 -0.47 10.28
CA VAL A 32 2.45 0.86 9.90
C VAL A 32 0.94 0.92 9.77
N GLY A 33 0.33 -0.03 9.03
CA GLY A 33 -1.12 -0.08 8.88
C GLY A 33 -1.83 -0.59 10.13
N GLY A 34 -1.32 -1.67 10.72
CA GLY A 34 -1.92 -2.27 11.92
C GLY A 34 -1.65 -1.48 13.21
N ILE A 35 -0.40 -1.46 13.67
CA ILE A 35 -0.04 -0.76 14.91
C ILE A 35 -0.16 0.75 14.73
N GLY A 36 0.35 1.30 13.62
CA GLY A 36 0.22 2.73 13.33
C GLY A 36 -1.23 3.18 13.18
N GLY A 37 -2.09 2.37 12.53
CA GLY A 37 -3.53 2.64 12.46
C GLY A 37 -4.20 2.64 13.84
N ARG A 38 -3.81 1.74 14.76
CA ARG A 38 -4.30 1.76 16.15
C ARG A 38 -3.85 2.99 16.92
N LEU A 39 -2.58 3.36 16.79
CA LEU A 39 -2.05 4.58 17.42
C LEU A 39 -2.75 5.82 16.88
N PHE A 40 -3.05 5.84 15.58
CA PHE A 40 -3.82 6.89 14.93
C PHE A 40 -5.24 7.00 15.51
N MET A 41 -5.99 5.89 15.58
CA MET A 41 -7.33 5.89 16.16
C MET A 41 -7.32 6.30 17.65
N ALA A 42 -6.32 5.86 18.42
CA ALA A 42 -6.16 6.26 19.81
C ALA A 42 -5.85 7.76 19.96
N LEU A 43 -5.05 8.31 19.05
CA LEU A 43 -4.75 9.74 19.02
C LEU A 43 -6.01 10.55 18.68
N LEU A 44 -6.78 10.15 17.67
CA LEU A 44 -8.04 10.81 17.33
C LEU A 44 -9.05 10.77 18.49
N ALA A 45 -9.20 9.62 19.14
CA ALA A 45 -10.05 9.47 20.31
C ALA A 45 -9.60 10.36 21.48
N SER A 46 -8.29 10.63 21.61
CA SER A 46 -7.77 11.53 22.64
C SER A 46 -8.03 13.02 22.33
N LEU A 47 -8.21 13.36 21.06
CA LEU A 47 -8.55 14.71 20.63
C LEU A 47 -10.05 14.98 20.69
N ASN A 48 -10.89 13.94 20.60
CA ASN A 48 -12.36 14.02 20.62
C ASN A 48 -12.95 13.07 21.68
N PRO A 49 -12.84 13.38 22.99
CA PRO A 49 -13.29 12.49 24.06
C PRO A 49 -14.79 12.18 24.03
N GLU A 50 -15.60 13.11 23.53
CA GLU A 50 -17.05 13.01 23.35
C GLU A 50 -17.48 11.92 22.34
N ASP A 51 -16.63 11.61 21.37
CA ASP A 51 -16.89 10.59 20.34
C ASP A 51 -16.25 9.23 20.68
N HIS A 52 -15.80 9.03 21.93
CA HIS A 52 -15.25 7.74 22.33
C HIS A 52 -16.29 6.61 22.21
N GLY A 53 -15.93 5.53 21.52
CA GLY A 53 -16.79 4.37 21.31
C GLY A 53 -17.74 4.47 20.11
N THR A 54 -17.71 5.57 19.34
CA THR A 54 -18.44 5.64 18.07
C THR A 54 -17.83 4.68 17.05
N ILE A 55 -18.68 4.05 16.23
CA ILE A 55 -18.22 3.17 15.15
C ILE A 55 -17.74 4.04 13.98
N THR A 56 -16.48 3.86 13.59
CA THR A 56 -15.87 4.48 12.41
C THR A 56 -16.44 3.89 11.12
N ASP A 57 -16.20 4.52 9.97
CA ASP A 57 -16.68 4.00 8.68
C ASP A 57 -16.08 2.63 8.35
N ASP A 58 -14.87 2.38 8.86
CA ASP A 58 -14.18 1.09 8.79
C ASP A 58 -14.79 0.01 9.70
N GLY A 59 -15.83 0.32 10.47
CA GLY A 59 -16.52 -0.62 11.37
C GLY A 59 -15.78 -0.88 12.68
N PHE A 60 -14.86 0.00 13.09
CA PHE A 60 -14.12 -0.14 14.35
C PHE A 60 -14.62 0.87 15.39
N PRO A 61 -14.81 0.47 16.66
CA PRO A 61 -15.10 1.42 17.72
C PRO A 61 -13.87 2.31 17.96
N MET A 62 -14.08 3.62 17.91
CA MET A 62 -13.04 4.61 18.13
C MET A 62 -12.54 4.55 19.58
N GLY A 63 -11.22 4.49 19.77
CA GLY A 63 -10.60 4.47 21.10
C GLY A 63 -10.58 3.11 21.82
N GLU A 64 -11.33 2.12 21.34
CA GLU A 64 -11.41 0.80 21.99
C GLU A 64 -10.47 -0.24 21.39
N PHE A 65 -9.61 -0.80 22.25
CA PHE A 65 -8.73 -1.90 21.92
C PHE A 65 -9.44 -3.25 22.05
N THR A 66 -10.28 -3.58 21.06
CA THR A 66 -10.85 -4.92 20.97
C THR A 66 -9.83 -5.90 20.38
N THR A 67 -9.76 -7.11 20.92
CA THR A 67 -8.84 -8.15 20.42
C THR A 67 -9.18 -8.55 18.99
N SER A 68 -10.47 -8.72 18.69
CA SER A 68 -10.98 -9.03 17.35
C SER A 68 -10.65 -7.93 16.35
N GLY A 69 -10.97 -6.67 16.67
CA GLY A 69 -10.69 -5.55 15.77
C GLY A 69 -9.19 -5.33 15.58
N THR A 70 -8.37 -5.55 16.61
CA THR A 70 -6.91 -5.41 16.49
C THR A 70 -6.36 -6.50 15.58
N PHE A 71 -6.81 -7.75 15.75
CA PHE A 71 -6.40 -8.84 14.88
C PHE A 71 -6.81 -8.59 13.42
N GLN A 72 -8.06 -8.15 13.18
CA GLN A 72 -8.54 -7.81 11.84
C GLN A 72 -7.68 -6.71 11.20
N LEU A 73 -7.41 -5.61 11.93
CA LEU A 73 -6.60 -4.52 11.39
C LEU A 73 -5.15 -4.94 11.11
N LEU A 74 -4.56 -5.77 11.96
CA LEU A 74 -3.21 -6.32 11.74
C LEU A 74 -3.18 -7.22 10.49
N MET A 75 -4.20 -8.06 10.29
CA MET A 75 -4.29 -8.95 9.13
C MET A 75 -4.55 -8.16 7.84
N THR A 76 -5.45 -7.18 7.87
CA THR A 76 -5.72 -6.28 6.74
C THR A 76 -4.47 -5.47 6.39
N GLY A 77 -3.81 -4.87 7.38
CA GLY A 77 -2.56 -4.15 7.20
C GLY A 77 -1.47 -5.02 6.59
N ALA A 78 -1.30 -6.25 7.07
CA ALA A 78 -0.36 -7.21 6.50
C ALA A 78 -0.71 -7.57 5.04
N ALA A 79 -1.99 -7.81 4.73
CA ALA A 79 -2.44 -8.14 3.37
C ALA A 79 -2.22 -6.97 2.39
N LEU A 80 -2.60 -5.75 2.78
CA LEU A 80 -2.32 -4.54 2.01
C LEU A 80 -0.81 -4.31 1.85
N GLY A 81 -0.04 -4.61 2.89
CA GLY A 81 1.41 -4.52 2.86
C GLY A 81 2.05 -5.48 1.85
N VAL A 82 1.60 -6.74 1.83
CA VAL A 82 2.00 -7.74 0.82
C VAL A 82 1.63 -7.26 -0.58
N LEU A 83 0.41 -6.77 -0.76
CA LEU A 83 -0.08 -6.28 -2.03
C LEU A 83 0.77 -5.10 -2.53
N GLY A 84 1.01 -4.10 -1.68
CA GLY A 84 1.82 -2.93 -2.01
C GLY A 84 3.27 -3.29 -2.37
N ALA A 85 3.89 -4.20 -1.62
CA ALA A 85 5.24 -4.69 -1.94
C ALA A 85 5.29 -5.48 -3.27
N GLY A 86 4.26 -6.27 -3.56
CA GLY A 86 4.12 -6.98 -4.83
C GLY A 86 3.94 -6.04 -6.03
N ILE A 87 3.07 -5.03 -5.89
CA ILE A 87 2.89 -3.97 -6.90
C ILE A 87 4.19 -3.22 -7.13
N TYR A 88 4.91 -2.84 -6.07
CA TYR A 88 6.21 -2.18 -6.18
C TYR A 88 7.22 -3.02 -6.98
N LEU A 89 7.33 -4.32 -6.70
CA LEU A 89 8.19 -5.20 -7.48
C LEU A 89 7.73 -5.30 -8.95
N ALA A 90 6.42 -5.44 -9.17
CA ALA A 90 5.84 -5.59 -10.51
C ALA A 90 6.04 -4.32 -11.36
N LEU A 91 6.01 -3.14 -10.75
CA LEU A 91 6.18 -1.85 -11.42
C LEU A 91 7.63 -1.33 -11.40
N GLY A 92 8.55 -2.03 -10.72
CA GLY A 92 9.92 -1.57 -10.52
C GLY A 92 10.71 -1.32 -11.82
N TRP A 93 10.35 -2.00 -12.91
CA TRP A 93 10.94 -1.81 -14.24
C TRP A 93 10.47 -0.53 -14.95
N LEU A 94 9.33 0.02 -14.53
CA LEU A 94 8.74 1.20 -15.15
C LEU A 94 9.29 2.50 -14.58
N ALA A 95 9.82 2.43 -13.36
CA ALA A 95 10.31 3.57 -12.60
C ALA A 95 11.49 4.26 -13.33
N LEU A 96 11.37 5.57 -13.54
CA LEU A 96 12.39 6.41 -14.18
C LEU A 96 13.28 7.10 -13.15
N GLY A 97 14.51 7.39 -13.56
CA GLY A 97 15.38 8.31 -12.84
C GLY A 97 16.11 7.71 -11.63
N PRO A 98 16.76 8.58 -10.84
CA PRO A 98 17.59 8.18 -9.71
C PRO A 98 16.76 7.53 -8.58
N PRO A 99 17.37 6.72 -7.70
CA PRO A 99 16.65 5.99 -6.66
C PRO A 99 15.81 6.87 -5.71
N TRP A 100 16.26 8.10 -5.43
CA TRP A 100 15.51 9.03 -4.58
C TRP A 100 14.20 9.46 -5.25
N PHE A 101 14.22 9.72 -6.56
CA PHE A 101 13.04 10.15 -7.31
C PHE A 101 12.02 9.01 -7.38
N ARG A 102 12.48 7.78 -7.63
CA ARG A 102 11.62 6.59 -7.62
C ARG A 102 10.90 6.40 -6.29
N ARG A 103 11.60 6.59 -5.17
CA ARG A 103 11.02 6.49 -3.82
C ARG A 103 9.99 7.60 -3.59
N LEU A 104 10.30 8.83 -4.01
CA LEU A 104 9.39 9.95 -3.90
C LEU A 104 8.12 9.71 -4.73
N SER A 105 8.24 9.22 -5.97
CA SER A 105 7.08 8.91 -6.81
C SER A 105 6.20 7.81 -6.22
N VAL A 106 6.79 6.76 -5.65
CA VAL A 106 6.03 5.69 -4.97
C VAL A 106 5.36 6.21 -3.70
N ALA A 107 6.07 7.03 -2.91
CA ALA A 107 5.53 7.66 -1.72
C ALA A 107 4.34 8.56 -2.05
N VAL A 108 4.53 9.55 -2.91
CA VAL A 108 3.47 10.50 -3.29
C VAL A 108 2.34 9.78 -4.02
N GLY A 109 2.64 9.02 -5.08
CA GLY A 109 1.62 8.33 -5.86
C GLY A 109 0.82 7.32 -5.04
N GLY A 110 1.49 6.52 -4.22
CA GLY A 110 0.83 5.55 -3.33
C GLY A 110 -0.03 6.24 -2.27
N THR A 111 0.47 7.31 -1.64
CA THR A 111 -0.28 8.10 -0.65
C THR A 111 -1.52 8.72 -1.26
N VAL A 112 -1.41 9.28 -2.47
CA VAL A 112 -2.53 9.90 -3.16
C VAL A 112 -3.59 8.86 -3.54
N MET A 113 -3.19 7.70 -4.07
CA MET A 113 -4.15 6.65 -4.43
C MET A 113 -4.90 6.08 -3.22
N VAL A 114 -4.16 5.80 -2.14
CA VAL A 114 -4.77 5.28 -0.90
C VAL A 114 -5.59 6.38 -0.23
N GLY A 115 -5.07 7.60 -0.17
CA GLY A 115 -5.75 8.76 0.39
C GLY A 115 -7.07 9.05 -0.31
N ALA A 116 -7.11 9.03 -1.65
CA ALA A 116 -8.32 9.22 -2.43
C ALA A 116 -9.39 8.14 -2.19
N ALA A 117 -9.00 6.97 -1.68
CA ALA A 117 -9.93 5.89 -1.33
C ALA A 117 -10.38 5.94 0.13
N LEU A 118 -9.61 6.59 1.01
CA LEU A 118 -9.87 6.65 2.45
C LEU A 118 -10.51 7.98 2.88
N VAL A 119 -10.21 9.07 2.19
CA VAL A 119 -10.74 10.41 2.50
C VAL A 119 -11.89 10.67 1.55
N HIS A 120 -13.12 10.59 2.07
CA HIS A 120 -14.35 10.91 1.34
C HIS A 120 -15.29 11.70 2.24
N ASP A 121 -16.07 12.61 1.65
CA ASP A 121 -16.98 13.52 2.35
C ASP A 121 -18.15 12.83 3.06
N GLU A 122 -18.59 11.67 2.55
CA GLU A 122 -19.64 10.86 3.18
C GLU A 122 -19.20 10.16 4.48
N GLY A 123 -17.92 10.28 4.86
CA GLY A 123 -17.36 9.59 6.00
C GLY A 123 -17.74 10.23 7.34
N VAL A 124 -18.25 9.42 8.27
CA VAL A 124 -18.49 9.84 9.67
C VAL A 124 -17.18 10.29 10.31
N ASP A 125 -16.06 9.71 9.90
CA ASP A 125 -14.73 9.96 10.47
C ASP A 125 -14.19 11.37 10.16
N PHE A 126 -14.70 12.08 9.15
CA PHE A 126 -14.20 13.43 8.79
C PHE A 126 -15.15 14.56 9.13
N THR A 127 -16.42 14.25 9.38
CA THR A 127 -17.47 15.24 9.69
C THR A 127 -17.59 15.51 11.19
N ARG A 128 -17.16 14.58 12.05
CA ARG A 128 -17.27 14.72 13.52
C ARG A 128 -15.96 15.07 14.22
N LEU A 129 -14.82 14.68 13.64
CA LEU A 129 -13.54 14.83 14.31
C LEU A 129 -12.97 16.24 14.14
N GLU A 130 -12.86 16.95 15.25
CA GLU A 130 -12.15 18.22 15.32
C GLU A 130 -10.72 18.01 15.88
N PRO A 131 -9.69 18.68 15.33
CA PRO A 131 -9.72 19.46 14.09
C PRO A 131 -9.58 18.58 12.84
N THR A 132 -10.44 18.79 11.84
CA THR A 132 -10.53 17.96 10.62
C THR A 132 -9.23 17.85 9.83
N TRP A 133 -8.46 18.95 9.77
CA TRP A 133 -7.17 18.95 9.09
C TRP A 133 -6.19 17.93 9.70
N ALA A 134 -6.28 17.70 11.02
CA ALA A 134 -5.42 16.73 11.70
C ALA A 134 -5.83 15.30 11.36
N ALA A 135 -7.14 15.02 11.29
CA ALA A 135 -7.65 13.73 10.82
C ALA A 135 -7.18 13.42 9.40
N ILE A 136 -7.35 14.35 8.45
CA ILE A 136 -6.87 14.20 7.07
C ILE A 136 -5.35 13.99 7.03
N ALA A 137 -4.58 14.84 7.74
CA ALA A 137 -3.12 14.74 7.73
C ALA A 137 -2.62 13.40 8.30
N LEU A 138 -3.22 12.93 9.39
CA LEU A 138 -2.87 11.65 9.99
C LEU A 138 -3.29 10.45 9.13
N THR A 139 -4.48 10.48 8.53
CA THR A 139 -4.94 9.46 7.56
C THR A 139 -3.98 9.35 6.39
N LEU A 140 -3.48 10.46 5.86
CA LEU A 140 -2.49 10.47 4.78
C LEU A 140 -1.08 10.10 5.25
N ALA A 141 -0.75 10.34 6.53
CA ALA A 141 0.57 10.01 7.08
C ALA A 141 0.84 8.49 7.10
N VAL A 142 -0.18 7.66 7.37
CA VAL A 142 -0.05 6.20 7.42
C VAL A 142 0.43 5.61 6.08
N PRO A 143 -0.28 5.79 4.95
CA PRO A 143 0.19 5.30 3.65
C PRO A 143 1.48 5.98 3.21
N LEU A 144 1.70 7.26 3.56
CA LEU A 144 2.95 7.95 3.26
C LEU A 144 4.15 7.28 3.92
N VAL A 145 4.09 7.02 5.22
CA VAL A 145 5.15 6.35 5.98
C VAL A 145 5.36 4.94 5.41
N PHE A 146 4.28 4.20 5.13
CA PHE A 146 4.39 2.88 4.52
C PHE A 146 5.11 2.93 3.17
N CYS A 147 4.67 3.80 2.25
CA CYS A 147 5.23 3.92 0.90
C CYS A 147 6.65 4.53 0.89
N LEU A 148 7.06 5.27 1.93
CA LEU A 148 8.45 5.72 2.10
C LEU A 148 9.37 4.60 2.58
N LEU A 149 8.92 3.78 3.53
CA LEU A 149 9.73 2.73 4.16
C LEU A 149 9.82 1.45 3.32
N MET A 150 8.74 1.12 2.59
CA MET A 150 8.61 -0.13 1.86
C MET A 150 9.66 -0.30 0.73
N PRO A 151 9.86 0.65 -0.20
CA PRO A 151 10.79 0.48 -1.31
C PRO A 151 12.23 0.13 -0.89
N PRO A 152 12.90 0.87 0.02
CA PRO A 152 14.26 0.54 0.42
C PRO A 152 14.33 -0.78 1.22
N ALA A 153 13.28 -1.16 1.94
CA ALA A 153 13.22 -2.42 2.66
C ALA A 153 13.09 -3.60 1.69
N VAL A 154 12.20 -3.50 0.71
CA VAL A 154 12.00 -4.50 -0.34
C VAL A 154 13.27 -4.65 -1.18
N ASP A 155 13.85 -3.54 -1.65
CA ASP A 155 15.11 -3.55 -2.43
C ASP A 155 16.24 -4.29 -1.70
N ARG A 156 16.34 -4.10 -0.37
CA ARG A 156 17.32 -4.79 0.46
C ARG A 156 17.02 -6.27 0.59
N ALA A 157 15.75 -6.66 0.76
CA ALA A 157 15.35 -8.05 0.94
C ALA A 157 15.46 -8.88 -0.35
N VAL A 158 15.22 -8.27 -1.51
CA VAL A 158 15.28 -8.96 -2.82
C VAL A 158 16.68 -8.95 -3.47
N ARG A 159 17.66 -8.27 -2.86
CA ARG A 159 19.05 -8.27 -3.33
C ARG A 159 19.61 -9.70 -3.33
N ASP A 160 20.39 -10.01 -4.37
CA ASP A 160 20.99 -11.34 -4.53
C ASP A 160 21.87 -11.69 -3.32
N GLY A 161 21.77 -12.93 -2.83
CA GLY A 161 22.48 -13.39 -1.63
C GLY A 161 21.81 -13.04 -0.30
N SER A 162 20.68 -12.32 -0.30
CA SER A 162 19.89 -12.03 0.90
C SER A 162 19.50 -13.30 1.67
N PRO A 163 19.53 -13.30 3.02
CA PRO A 163 19.10 -14.44 3.83
C PRO A 163 17.62 -14.78 3.62
N TRP A 164 16.80 -13.78 3.28
CA TRP A 164 15.36 -13.93 3.01
C TRP A 164 15.04 -14.86 1.83
N GLN A 165 16.01 -15.13 0.94
CA GLN A 165 15.84 -15.99 -0.23
C GLN A 165 16.31 -17.44 -0.02
N ARG A 166 16.97 -17.73 1.11
CA ARG A 166 17.67 -19.02 1.33
C ARG A 166 16.87 -20.02 2.18
N GLY A 167 15.83 -19.59 2.90
CA GLY A 167 15.06 -20.45 3.81
C GLY A 167 13.88 -21.18 3.15
N GLY A 168 13.48 -22.33 3.70
CA GLY A 168 12.23 -23.00 3.31
C GLY A 168 10.98 -22.18 3.67
N TRP A 169 11.06 -21.36 4.72
CA TRP A 169 10.02 -20.44 5.19
C TRP A 169 9.67 -19.33 4.18
N THR A 170 10.52 -19.10 3.18
CA THR A 170 10.24 -18.14 2.11
C THR A 170 8.94 -18.49 1.37
N TRP A 171 8.62 -19.78 1.20
CA TRP A 171 7.40 -20.19 0.51
C TRP A 171 6.11 -19.86 1.25
N LEU A 172 6.14 -19.78 2.59
CA LEU A 172 4.97 -19.39 3.38
C LEU A 172 4.51 -17.95 3.09
N ALA A 173 5.44 -17.09 2.69
CA ALA A 173 5.12 -15.71 2.27
C ALA A 173 4.31 -15.64 0.96
N LEU A 174 4.13 -16.78 0.26
CA LEU A 174 3.27 -16.85 -0.91
C LEU A 174 1.82 -17.21 -0.57
N VAL A 175 1.55 -17.67 0.66
CA VAL A 175 0.18 -18.02 1.10
C VAL A 175 -0.80 -16.88 0.88
N PRO A 176 -0.49 -15.61 1.24
CA PRO A 176 -1.41 -14.48 1.01
C PRO A 176 -1.85 -14.31 -0.45
N TRP A 177 -0.99 -14.68 -1.41
CA TRP A 177 -1.28 -14.59 -2.85
C TRP A 177 -2.24 -15.68 -3.34
N VAL A 178 -2.32 -16.81 -2.63
CA VAL A 178 -3.31 -17.86 -2.90
C VAL A 178 -4.61 -17.58 -2.14
N PHE A 179 -4.52 -16.99 -0.95
CA PHE A 179 -5.66 -16.59 -0.16
C PHE A 179 -5.22 -15.53 0.87
N PRO A 180 -5.83 -14.33 0.93
CA PRO A 180 -7.05 -13.89 0.23
C PRO A 180 -6.81 -13.18 -1.12
N LEU A 181 -5.57 -12.91 -1.55
CA LEU A 181 -5.28 -12.04 -2.70
C LEU A 181 -5.41 -12.72 -4.08
N PHE A 182 -6.04 -13.89 -4.15
CA PHE A 182 -6.13 -14.69 -5.39
C PHE A 182 -6.64 -13.92 -6.62
N PRO A 183 -7.72 -13.11 -6.55
CA PRO A 183 -8.19 -12.36 -7.72
C PRO A 183 -7.12 -11.39 -8.24
N VAL A 184 -6.42 -10.73 -7.33
CA VAL A 184 -5.35 -9.80 -7.67
C VAL A 184 -4.15 -10.54 -8.26
N THR A 185 -3.81 -11.72 -7.72
CA THR A 185 -2.78 -12.59 -8.28
C THR A 185 -3.07 -12.96 -9.73
N ILE A 186 -4.32 -13.29 -10.08
CA ILE A 186 -4.73 -13.59 -11.46
C ILE A 186 -4.44 -12.38 -12.37
N VAL A 187 -4.86 -11.18 -11.96
CA VAL A 187 -4.66 -9.95 -12.74
C VAL A 187 -3.17 -9.67 -12.94
N LEU A 188 -2.36 -9.77 -11.88
CA LEU A 188 -0.92 -9.54 -11.95
C LEU A 188 -0.21 -10.58 -12.84
N VAL A 189 -0.57 -11.85 -12.73
CA VAL A 189 -0.01 -12.93 -13.56
C VAL A 189 -0.43 -12.77 -15.01
N ALA A 190 -1.70 -12.46 -15.28
CA ALA A 190 -2.20 -12.21 -16.63
C ALA A 190 -1.51 -10.99 -17.27
N GLY A 191 -1.39 -9.88 -16.53
CA GLY A 191 -0.66 -8.69 -16.97
C GLY A 191 0.81 -8.98 -17.25
N TRP A 192 1.47 -9.76 -16.40
CA TRP A 192 2.87 -10.18 -16.60
C TRP A 192 3.04 -11.09 -17.82
N LEU A 193 2.14 -12.05 -18.03
CA LEU A 193 2.16 -12.93 -19.20
C LEU A 193 1.89 -12.16 -20.49
N LEU A 194 0.92 -11.26 -20.47
CA LEU A 194 0.60 -10.36 -21.59
C LEU A 194 1.81 -9.49 -21.91
N TRP A 195 2.44 -8.88 -20.89
CA TRP A 195 3.67 -8.11 -21.05
C TRP A 195 4.80 -8.95 -21.64
N ARG A 196 5.02 -10.17 -21.18
CA ARG A 196 6.06 -11.05 -21.76
C ARG A 196 5.83 -11.37 -23.23
N ARG A 197 4.57 -11.48 -23.65
CA ARG A 197 4.20 -11.74 -25.05
C ARG A 197 4.33 -10.48 -25.92
N VAL A 198 3.83 -9.34 -25.45
CA VAL A 198 3.73 -8.08 -26.22
C VAL A 198 4.98 -7.21 -26.08
N GLY A 199 5.47 -7.01 -24.86
CA GLY A 199 6.60 -6.13 -24.53
C GLY A 199 7.93 -6.57 -25.12
N ARG A 200 8.09 -7.86 -25.46
CA ARG A 200 9.27 -8.34 -26.21
C ARG A 200 9.37 -7.77 -27.62
N ARG A 201 8.26 -7.30 -28.21
CA ARG A 201 8.22 -6.77 -29.59
C ARG A 201 8.32 -5.24 -29.66
N MET A 202 7.93 -4.52 -28.60
CA MET A 202 7.92 -3.05 -28.57
C MET A 202 8.23 -2.50 -27.17
N PRO A 203 9.47 -2.64 -26.69
CA PRO A 203 9.80 -2.38 -25.28
C PRO A 203 9.67 -0.90 -24.90
N GLU A 204 10.03 0.03 -25.79
CA GLU A 204 10.06 1.46 -25.46
C GLU A 204 8.67 2.11 -25.49
N VAL A 205 7.91 1.91 -26.57
CA VAL A 205 6.56 2.49 -26.72
C VAL A 205 5.64 1.98 -25.62
N ALA A 206 5.67 0.67 -25.32
CA ALA A 206 4.81 0.10 -24.29
C ALA A 206 5.19 0.58 -22.89
N ALA A 207 6.48 0.79 -22.60
CA ALA A 207 6.92 1.39 -21.34
C ALA A 207 6.44 2.85 -21.22
N TRP A 208 6.54 3.65 -22.27
CA TRP A 208 6.04 5.02 -22.28
C TRP A 208 4.52 5.10 -22.10
N LEU A 209 3.75 4.25 -22.79
CA LEU A 209 2.30 4.17 -22.61
C LEU A 209 1.91 3.82 -21.18
N LEU A 210 2.57 2.82 -20.57
CA LEU A 210 2.28 2.43 -19.20
C LEU A 210 2.69 3.52 -18.19
N ARG A 211 3.78 4.26 -18.45
CA ARG A 211 4.15 5.44 -17.66
C ARG A 211 3.11 6.54 -17.76
N SER A 212 2.67 6.87 -18.98
CA SER A 212 1.62 7.86 -19.19
C SER A 212 0.32 7.46 -18.50
N LEU A 213 -0.03 6.17 -18.53
CA LEU A 213 -1.18 5.64 -17.80
C LEU A 213 -1.03 5.80 -16.29
N LEU A 214 0.14 5.48 -15.72
CA LEU A 214 0.38 5.70 -14.29
C LEU A 214 0.33 7.18 -13.91
N VAL A 215 0.89 8.07 -14.75
CA VAL A 215 0.82 9.52 -14.52
C VAL A 215 -0.63 9.98 -14.55
N ALA A 216 -1.42 9.52 -15.52
CA ALA A 216 -2.85 9.82 -15.60
C ALA A 216 -3.59 9.30 -14.36
N LEU A 217 -3.32 8.06 -13.93
CA LEU A 217 -3.91 7.49 -12.72
C LEU A 217 -3.58 8.33 -11.47
N PHE A 218 -2.32 8.72 -11.30
CA PHE A 218 -1.90 9.58 -10.19
C PHE A 218 -2.52 10.96 -10.23
N ALA A 219 -2.62 11.58 -11.42
CA ALA A 219 -3.28 12.85 -11.60
C ALA A 219 -4.78 12.77 -11.28
N THR A 220 -5.45 11.70 -11.73
CA THR A 220 -6.87 11.46 -11.42
C THR A 220 -7.09 11.31 -9.93
N GLY A 221 -6.32 10.46 -9.23
CA GLY A 221 -6.53 10.34 -7.79
C GLY A 221 -6.07 11.55 -6.99
N ALA A 222 -5.12 12.35 -7.49
CA ALA A 222 -4.80 13.65 -6.88
C ALA A 222 -5.97 14.63 -7.00
N PHE A 223 -6.63 14.63 -8.16
CA PHE A 223 -7.83 15.43 -8.39
C PHE A 223 -8.98 14.97 -7.48
N VAL A 224 -9.26 13.66 -7.41
CA VAL A 224 -10.29 13.08 -6.54
C VAL A 224 -10.00 13.42 -5.08
N LEU A 225 -8.79 13.15 -4.58
CA LEU A 225 -8.42 13.49 -3.20
C LEU A 225 -8.60 15.00 -2.92
N GLY A 226 -8.23 15.86 -3.87
CA GLY A 226 -8.42 17.30 -3.75
C GLY A 226 -9.89 17.71 -3.68
N SER A 227 -10.74 17.12 -4.50
CA SER A 227 -12.18 17.39 -4.48
C SER A 227 -12.86 16.92 -3.21
N GLU A 228 -12.49 15.72 -2.71
CA GLU A 228 -13.01 15.18 -1.44
C GLU A 228 -12.61 16.07 -0.25
N ILE A 229 -11.35 16.52 -0.20
CA ILE A 229 -10.89 17.43 0.87
C ILE A 229 -11.70 18.75 0.84
N VAL A 230 -11.94 19.32 -0.34
CA VAL A 230 -12.76 20.55 -0.45
C VAL A 230 -14.20 20.28 0.00
N GLY A 231 -14.80 19.17 -0.43
CA GLY A 231 -16.16 18.78 -0.02
C GLY A 231 -16.31 18.65 1.50
N VAL A 232 -15.32 18.04 2.16
CA VAL A 232 -15.28 17.95 3.63
C VAL A 232 -15.30 19.34 4.30
N TYR A 233 -14.53 20.31 3.80
CA TYR A 233 -14.52 21.66 4.38
C TYR A 233 -15.81 22.44 4.11
N ASP A 234 -16.39 22.28 2.92
CA ASP A 234 -17.65 22.94 2.57
C ASP A 234 -18.80 22.41 3.45
N ALA A 235 -18.87 21.10 3.67
CA ALA A 235 -19.87 20.47 4.55
C ALA A 235 -19.79 20.97 6.00
N ILE A 236 -18.58 21.15 6.54
CA ILE A 236 -18.38 21.72 7.88
C ILE A 236 -18.81 23.20 7.92
N GLY A 237 -18.47 23.95 6.87
CA GLY A 237 -18.84 25.36 6.74
C GLY A 237 -20.36 25.55 6.75
N GLU A 238 -21.10 24.73 6.01
CA GLU A 238 -22.57 24.76 5.97
C GLU A 238 -23.20 24.33 7.31
N GLY A 239 -22.65 23.29 7.95
CA GLY A 239 -23.14 22.80 9.25
C GLY A 239 -22.99 23.83 10.39
N SER A 240 -21.99 24.71 10.32
CA SER A 240 -21.77 25.77 11.33
C SER A 240 -22.80 26.93 11.27
N LEU A 241 -23.62 26.98 10.22
CA LEU A 241 -24.63 28.02 10.00
C LEU A 241 -26.04 27.62 10.45
N LEU A 242 -26.24 26.39 10.94
CA LEU A 242 -27.50 25.86 11.47
C LEU A 242 -27.48 25.81 13.00
#